data_AF-A0A2E0UJM0-F1
#
_entry.id   AF-A0A2E0UJM0-F1
#
_cell.length_a   1.000
_cell.length_b   1.000
_cell.length_c   1.000
_cell.angle_alpha   90.00
_cell.angle_beta   90.00
_cell.angle_gamma   90.00
#
_symmetry.space_group_name_H-M   'P 1'
#
loop_
_entity.id
_entity.type
_entity.pdbx_description
1 polymer ?
#
loop_
_entity_poly.entity_id
_entity_poly.type
_entity_poly.pdbx_seq_one_letter_code
_entity_poly.pdbx_strand_id
1 'polypeptide(L)'
;MKRVFTYVLACAFGTTLAAGFAGCSSSNETSGDGSETAAKIEVVERDPDQALQYFIAGSIHEKKGEFEEAARQYEIALRYDDDPSIIASLATCYVHLGRPKEALEYANLSVQKDPDNLEFRERLADLYISMHQLDSAKRQYEYIVERDKDNLQAKFTLGRLYQHDEPQKALEMFEEVHAKVGDDWDIGSRMAEIYSDMGELDKAAEALESLKRIDPENEMLLQTLASLYLELGRFDEALALYETLSEKSPGNISYNLSRAELYLRKNDWNKASAIFQNVVKSDELTIDDAMRIGDLYFNAAVIERFRMVEAIDLFHTLQQRFPNDWRPKWYLGATYFNNGNATEAIPYLERVAEVIPENVQALDILARSYLLENRYSDAVRTLNSIVSLGVESSDVYGFLGYAYRQMGNEEEAETALQRALDLDAANMDALSTLALLYDDEKEYEKSDELYSDALELYHHGEQLKDDTYYLLLNNYAYALSERQDKLDEALDMSRSAIEFAPENSSYLDTYGWIQYQRGNYEEARTYIEKAVALRREEQRSPGAVLLDHLADIYLALGNNDRALELWREALKSDPENSNIKEKIERYSR
;
A
#
# COMPACT_ATOMS: atom_id res chain seq x y z
N MET A 1 -9.29 -16.17 7.44
CA MET A 1 -9.25 -14.70 7.20
C MET A 1 -7.96 -14.12 7.79
N LYS A 2 -6.86 -14.14 7.02
CA LYS A 2 -5.58 -13.41 7.21
C LYS A 2 -4.61 -13.96 6.16
N ARG A 3 -4.51 -13.32 5.00
CA ARG A 3 -3.41 -13.42 4.02
C ARG A 3 -3.70 -12.52 2.82
N VAL A 4 -3.53 -11.21 3.01
CA VAL A 4 -3.22 -10.24 1.95
C VAL A 4 -2.32 -9.19 2.62
N PHE A 5 -1.41 -8.59 1.86
CA PHE A 5 -0.23 -7.79 2.24
C PHE A 5 1.04 -8.61 2.43
N THR A 6 1.88 -8.66 1.41
CA THR A 6 3.05 -7.75 1.28
C THR A 6 3.86 -8.16 0.04
N TYR A 7 4.09 -7.24 -0.88
CA TYR A 7 5.18 -7.33 -1.85
C TYR A 7 6.01 -6.03 -1.77
N VAL A 8 7.32 -6.21 -1.99
CA VAL A 8 8.37 -5.22 -2.27
C VAL A 8 9.01 -4.50 -1.07
N LEU A 9 10.24 -4.93 -0.75
CA LEU A 9 11.50 -4.15 -0.64
C LEU A 9 12.41 -4.78 0.44
N ALA A 10 13.54 -5.35 0.03
CA ALA A 10 14.69 -5.49 0.91
C ALA A 10 15.98 -5.41 0.09
N CYS A 11 16.75 -4.39 0.45
CA CYS A 11 18.01 -3.94 -0.13
C CYS A 11 19.11 -4.99 -0.20
N ALA A 12 19.93 -4.79 -1.23
CA ALA A 12 21.30 -5.23 -1.31
C ALA A 12 22.16 -4.63 -0.18
N PHE A 13 22.87 -5.50 0.54
CA PHE A 13 24.14 -5.28 1.23
C PHE A 13 24.80 -6.67 1.27
N GLY A 14 26.08 -6.89 1.03
CA GLY A 14 27.21 -6.04 0.70
C GLY A 14 28.42 -6.97 0.74
N THR A 15 29.39 -6.79 -0.16
CA THR A 15 30.76 -7.27 0.07
C THR A 15 31.71 -6.34 -0.68
N THR A 16 32.23 -5.38 0.07
CA THR A 16 33.42 -4.60 -0.25
C THR A 16 34.63 -5.54 -0.25
N LEU A 17 35.11 -5.91 -1.44
CA LEU A 17 36.44 -6.47 -1.60
C LEU A 17 37.44 -5.33 -1.75
N ALA A 18 38.38 -5.28 -0.81
CA ALA A 18 39.52 -4.40 -0.82
C ALA A 18 40.37 -4.61 -2.09
N ALA A 19 40.61 -3.53 -2.83
CA ALA A 19 41.66 -3.44 -3.82
C ALA A 19 42.55 -2.25 -3.46
N GLY A 20 43.78 -2.55 -3.02
CA GLY A 20 44.77 -1.56 -2.68
C GLY A 20 45.20 -0.78 -3.92
N PHE A 21 45.16 0.55 -3.82
CA PHE A 21 45.88 1.40 -4.77
C PHE A 21 47.34 1.47 -4.34
N ALA A 22 48.15 0.71 -5.07
CA ALA A 22 49.59 0.92 -5.14
C ALA A 22 49.86 2.30 -5.75
N GLY A 23 50.73 3.06 -5.09
CA GLY A 23 51.28 4.28 -5.62
C GLY A 23 52.04 4.01 -6.92
N CYS A 24 51.71 4.75 -7.95
CA CYS A 24 52.56 4.94 -9.11
C CYS A 24 52.93 6.42 -9.18
N SER A 25 54.18 6.68 -8.80
CA SER A 25 54.95 7.83 -9.23
C SER A 25 54.95 7.92 -10.75
N SER A 26 54.54 9.07 -11.30
CA SER A 26 54.94 9.46 -12.65
C SER A 26 55.49 10.89 -12.61
N SER A 27 56.81 10.95 -12.52
CA SER A 27 57.61 12.03 -13.06
C SER A 27 57.33 12.14 -14.56
N ASN A 28 56.66 13.19 -14.98
CA ASN A 28 56.70 13.64 -16.37
C ASN A 28 57.30 15.04 -16.41
N GLU A 29 58.62 15.07 -16.63
CA GLU A 29 59.27 16.21 -17.26
C GLU A 29 58.62 16.40 -18.64
N THR A 30 57.97 17.55 -18.82
CA THR A 30 57.65 18.07 -20.15
C THR A 30 58.29 19.45 -20.24
N SER A 31 59.39 19.50 -20.97
CA SER A 31 60.04 20.69 -21.47
C SER A 31 59.24 21.26 -22.64
N GLY A 32 58.83 22.54 -22.57
CA GLY A 32 58.30 23.25 -23.72
C GLY A 32 57.35 24.40 -23.44
N ASP A 33 57.93 25.54 -23.08
CA ASP A 33 57.50 26.91 -23.42
C ASP A 33 56.34 27.58 -22.63
N GLY A 34 56.71 28.63 -21.86
CA GLY A 34 55.86 29.78 -21.64
C GLY A 34 54.98 29.85 -20.38
N SER A 35 55.43 29.42 -19.20
CA SER A 35 54.82 29.85 -17.93
C SER A 35 55.75 30.80 -17.19
N GLU A 36 55.71 32.09 -17.56
CA GLU A 36 56.07 33.12 -16.60
C GLU A 36 55.07 33.02 -15.45
N THR A 37 55.54 32.49 -14.31
CA THR A 37 54.96 32.88 -13.02
C THR A 37 54.97 34.40 -13.02
N ALA A 38 53.83 35.05 -12.75
CA ALA A 38 53.80 36.49 -12.61
C ALA A 38 54.84 36.81 -11.51
N ALA A 39 55.96 37.42 -11.91
CA ALA A 39 57.04 37.70 -10.98
C ALA A 39 56.44 38.54 -9.84
N LYS A 40 56.52 38.02 -8.60
CA LYS A 40 56.09 38.77 -7.41
C LYS A 40 56.65 40.19 -7.52
N ILE A 41 55.76 41.18 -7.61
CA ILE A 41 56.15 42.57 -7.76
C ILE A 41 56.92 42.94 -6.49
N GLU A 42 58.25 43.11 -6.64
CA GLU A 42 59.09 43.53 -5.53
C GLU A 42 58.91 45.03 -5.31
N VAL A 43 58.81 45.42 -4.03
CA VAL A 43 58.83 46.84 -3.64
C VAL A 43 60.23 47.38 -3.93
N VAL A 44 60.34 48.23 -4.95
CA VAL A 44 61.62 48.78 -5.42
C VAL A 44 62.02 50.00 -4.59
N GLU A 45 61.03 50.78 -4.14
CA GLU A 45 61.23 51.99 -3.35
C GLU A 45 59.98 52.24 -2.49
N ARG A 46 60.11 52.36 -1.17
CA ARG A 46 58.94 52.60 -0.30
C ARG A 46 58.52 54.08 -0.34
N ASP A 47 57.44 54.37 -1.07
CA ASP A 47 56.79 55.69 -1.13
C ASP A 47 55.25 55.54 -1.11
N PRO A 48 54.63 55.61 0.09
CA PRO A 48 53.18 55.46 0.24
C PRO A 48 52.35 56.54 -0.46
N ASP A 49 52.86 57.77 -0.58
CA ASP A 49 52.15 58.87 -1.24
C ASP A 49 52.10 58.63 -2.76
N GLN A 50 53.20 58.13 -3.32
CA GLN A 50 53.25 57.73 -4.71
C GLN A 50 52.39 56.48 -4.98
N ALA A 51 52.42 55.49 -4.09
CA ALA A 51 51.54 54.32 -4.17
C ALA A 51 50.05 54.70 -4.14
N LEU A 52 49.66 55.62 -3.25
CA LEU A 52 48.28 56.10 -3.15
C LEU A 52 47.80 56.80 -4.43
N GLN A 53 48.66 57.56 -5.10
CA GLN A 53 48.31 58.19 -6.39
C GLN A 53 47.97 57.14 -7.47
N TYR A 54 48.81 56.11 -7.58
CA TYR A 54 48.59 55.01 -8.53
C TYR A 54 47.40 54.12 -8.13
N PHE A 55 47.17 53.90 -6.83
CA PHE A 55 45.98 53.20 -6.34
C PHE A 55 44.69 53.94 -6.71
N ILE A 56 44.63 55.26 -6.48
CA ILE A 56 43.48 56.08 -6.87
C ILE A 56 43.25 56.03 -8.40
N ALA A 57 44.33 56.13 -9.19
CA ALA A 57 44.24 56.00 -10.64
C ALA A 57 43.68 54.62 -11.05
N GLY A 58 44.17 53.54 -10.45
CA GLY A 58 43.67 52.19 -10.65
C GLY A 58 42.19 52.05 -10.31
N SER A 59 41.75 52.58 -9.16
CA SER A 59 40.33 52.55 -8.75
C SER A 59 39.42 53.34 -9.68
N ILE A 60 39.89 54.45 -10.26
CA ILE A 60 39.13 55.20 -11.26
C ILE A 60 38.95 54.38 -12.53
N HIS A 61 40.00 53.72 -13.02
CA HIS A 61 39.92 52.85 -14.20
C HIS A 61 39.03 51.61 -13.93
N GLU A 62 39.14 51.02 -12.74
CA GLU A 62 38.28 49.90 -12.31
C GLU A 62 36.80 50.30 -12.34
N LYS A 63 36.44 51.46 -11.79
CA LYS A 63 35.05 51.96 -11.81
C LYS A 63 34.53 52.26 -13.22
N LYS A 64 35.42 52.51 -14.19
CA LYS A 64 35.07 52.67 -15.61
C LYS A 64 34.96 51.34 -16.36
N GLY A 65 35.31 50.22 -15.73
CA GLY A 65 35.38 48.89 -16.36
C GLY A 65 36.63 48.68 -17.22
N GLU A 66 37.63 49.55 -17.09
CA GLU A 66 38.89 49.50 -17.84
C GLU A 66 39.91 48.62 -17.08
N PHE A 67 39.60 47.33 -16.93
CA PHE A 67 40.30 46.42 -16.00
C PHE A 67 41.78 46.19 -16.33
N GLU A 68 42.19 46.18 -17.60
CA GLU A 68 43.62 46.07 -17.94
C GLU A 68 44.41 47.31 -17.52
N GLU A 69 43.84 48.51 -17.65
CA GLU A 69 44.51 49.73 -17.21
C GLU A 69 44.49 49.83 -15.68
N ALA A 70 43.38 49.45 -15.04
CA ALA A 70 43.29 49.36 -13.58
C ALA A 70 44.37 48.42 -13.02
N ALA A 71 44.51 47.22 -13.59
CA ALA A 71 45.56 46.27 -13.19
C ALA A 71 46.95 46.88 -13.36
N ARG A 72 47.26 47.54 -14.49
CA ARG A 72 48.55 48.22 -14.70
C ARG A 72 48.85 49.26 -13.61
N GLN A 73 47.87 50.09 -13.27
CA GLN A 73 48.04 51.13 -12.24
C GLN A 73 48.25 50.50 -10.86
N TYR A 74 47.53 49.44 -10.52
CA TYR A 74 47.74 48.70 -9.27
C TYR A 74 49.10 47.99 -9.22
N GLU A 75 49.58 47.42 -10.32
CA GLU A 75 50.93 46.83 -10.40
C GLU A 75 52.05 47.87 -10.20
N ILE A 76 51.85 49.09 -10.72
CA ILE A 76 52.77 50.21 -10.46
C ILE A 76 52.71 50.61 -8.98
N ALA A 77 51.51 50.72 -8.41
CA ALA A 77 51.34 51.02 -6.99
C ALA A 77 52.07 50.01 -6.09
N LEU A 78 52.02 48.71 -6.43
CA LEU A 78 52.72 47.64 -5.69
C LEU A 78 54.25 47.72 -5.72
N ARG A 79 54.84 48.48 -6.66
CA ARG A 79 56.30 48.74 -6.64
C ARG A 79 56.70 49.74 -5.56
N TYR A 80 55.73 50.52 -5.06
CA TYR A 80 55.92 51.58 -4.08
C TYR A 80 55.43 51.23 -2.68
N ASP A 81 54.35 50.44 -2.57
CA ASP A 81 53.79 49.98 -1.31
C ASP A 81 53.15 48.60 -1.47
N ASP A 82 53.42 47.69 -0.53
CA ASP A 82 52.89 46.33 -0.51
C ASP A 82 51.57 46.20 0.28
N ASP A 83 50.76 47.27 0.30
CA ASP A 83 49.47 47.32 0.99
C ASP A 83 48.51 46.22 0.50
N PRO A 84 47.95 45.39 1.41
CA PRO A 84 47.03 44.30 1.09
C PRO A 84 45.82 44.71 0.24
N SER A 85 45.34 45.95 0.39
CA SER A 85 44.18 46.50 -0.32
C SER A 85 44.47 46.69 -1.81
N ILE A 86 45.69 47.14 -2.14
CA ILE A 86 46.15 47.26 -3.53
C ILE A 86 46.23 45.86 -4.17
N ILE A 87 46.77 44.89 -3.41
CA ILE A 87 46.87 43.49 -3.83
C ILE A 87 45.48 42.88 -4.09
N ALA A 88 44.51 43.14 -3.21
CA ALA A 88 43.13 42.65 -3.34
C ALA A 88 42.38 43.28 -4.53
N SER A 89 42.57 44.58 -4.78
CA SER A 89 42.00 45.26 -5.95
C SER A 89 42.61 44.75 -7.26
N LEU A 90 43.92 44.45 -7.28
CA LEU A 90 44.58 43.82 -8.42
C LEU A 90 44.02 42.41 -8.69
N ALA A 91 43.82 41.60 -7.64
CA ALA A 91 43.19 40.29 -7.77
C ALA A 91 41.79 40.39 -8.39
N THR A 92 41.00 41.38 -7.96
CA THR A 92 39.65 41.63 -8.50
C THR A 92 39.68 42.00 -9.99
N CYS A 93 40.64 42.85 -10.39
CA CYS A 93 40.85 43.15 -11.81
C CYS A 93 41.14 41.88 -12.61
N TYR A 94 42.00 40.99 -12.10
CA TYR A 94 42.31 39.73 -12.76
C TYR A 94 41.12 38.77 -12.88
N VAL A 95 40.16 38.80 -11.94
CA VAL A 95 38.89 38.09 -12.09
C VAL A 95 38.12 38.61 -13.32
N HIS A 96 37.94 39.94 -13.43
CA HIS A 96 37.21 40.54 -14.55
C HIS A 96 37.90 40.34 -15.91
N LEU A 97 39.22 40.19 -15.91
CA LEU A 97 40.03 39.92 -17.10
C LEU A 97 40.00 38.45 -17.55
N GLY A 98 39.31 37.57 -16.82
CA GLY A 98 39.29 36.13 -17.12
C GLY A 98 40.67 35.47 -16.91
N ARG A 99 41.48 36.00 -15.99
CA ARG A 99 42.81 35.52 -15.63
C ARG A 99 42.79 34.89 -14.22
N PRO A 100 42.17 33.70 -14.06
CA PRO A 100 41.88 33.13 -12.74
C PRO A 100 43.12 32.67 -11.96
N LYS A 101 44.22 32.32 -12.65
CA LYS A 101 45.45 31.90 -11.97
C LYS A 101 46.11 33.08 -11.26
N GLU A 102 46.20 34.20 -11.95
CA GLU A 102 46.74 35.45 -11.42
C GLU A 102 45.82 36.03 -10.35
N ALA A 103 44.51 36.02 -10.58
CA ALA A 103 43.53 36.41 -9.56
C ALA A 103 43.71 35.60 -8.27
N LEU A 104 43.90 34.29 -8.38
CA LEU A 104 44.06 33.41 -7.23
C LEU A 104 45.38 33.64 -6.51
N GLU A 105 46.46 33.90 -7.24
CA GLU A 105 47.77 34.23 -6.66
C GLU A 105 47.70 35.52 -5.83
N TYR A 106 47.17 36.60 -6.41
CA TYR A 106 47.05 37.88 -5.72
C TYR A 106 46.01 37.85 -4.59
N ALA A 107 44.89 37.14 -4.75
CA ALA A 107 43.90 36.97 -3.66
C ALA A 107 44.47 36.17 -2.48
N ASN A 108 45.31 35.15 -2.73
CA ASN A 108 46.03 34.47 -1.64
C ASN A 108 47.05 35.39 -0.97
N LEU A 109 47.75 36.22 -1.75
CA LEU A 109 48.74 37.15 -1.22
C LEU A 109 48.10 38.24 -0.34
N SER A 110 46.92 38.76 -0.71
CA SER A 110 46.22 39.75 0.12
C SER A 110 45.80 39.15 1.48
N VAL A 111 45.27 37.92 1.50
CA VAL A 111 44.95 37.20 2.75
C VAL A 111 46.20 36.84 3.55
N GLN A 112 47.34 36.54 2.92
CA GLN A 112 48.60 36.30 3.63
C GLN A 112 49.14 37.58 4.31
N LYS A 113 48.94 38.74 3.70
CA LYS A 113 49.42 40.03 4.21
C LYS A 113 48.52 40.58 5.31
N ASP A 114 47.22 40.37 5.22
CA ASP A 114 46.25 40.72 6.25
C ASP A 114 45.29 39.56 6.53
N PRO A 115 45.68 38.61 7.40
CA PRO A 115 44.90 37.39 7.64
C PRO A 115 43.59 37.59 8.38
N ASP A 116 43.40 38.70 9.09
CA ASP A 116 42.18 38.96 9.88
C ASP A 116 41.12 39.75 9.08
N ASN A 117 41.46 40.23 7.87
CA ASN A 117 40.52 40.94 7.01
C ASN A 117 39.52 39.99 6.33
N LEU A 118 38.27 40.04 6.80
CA LEU A 118 37.21 39.16 6.35
C LEU A 118 36.79 39.41 4.89
N GLU A 119 36.86 40.66 4.42
CA GLU A 119 36.50 41.01 3.03
C GLU A 119 37.48 40.37 2.03
N PHE A 120 38.78 40.34 2.34
CA PHE A 120 39.76 39.67 1.47
C PHE A 120 39.54 38.15 1.44
N ARG A 121 39.17 37.56 2.57
CA ARG A 121 38.83 36.14 2.63
C ARG A 121 37.57 35.81 1.85
N GLU A 122 36.55 36.66 1.92
CA GLU A 122 35.29 36.49 1.17
C GLU A 122 35.57 36.52 -0.33
N ARG A 123 36.33 37.52 -0.81
CA ARG A 123 36.75 37.60 -2.23
C ARG A 123 37.54 36.37 -2.67
N LEU A 124 38.45 35.87 -1.84
CA LEU A 124 39.20 34.64 -2.11
C LEU A 124 38.27 33.41 -2.14
N ALA A 125 37.31 33.33 -1.23
CA ALA A 125 36.32 32.26 -1.17
C ALA A 125 35.44 32.24 -2.42
N ASP A 126 34.93 33.39 -2.85
CA ASP A 126 34.11 33.52 -4.06
C ASP A 126 34.89 33.15 -5.32
N LEU A 127 36.17 33.50 -5.37
CA LEU A 127 37.05 33.06 -6.45
C LEU A 127 37.20 31.53 -6.43
N TYR A 128 37.39 30.90 -5.27
CA TYR A 128 37.39 29.44 -5.15
C TYR A 128 36.07 28.80 -5.61
N ILE A 129 34.92 29.41 -5.28
CA ILE A 129 33.60 28.95 -5.77
C ILE A 129 33.55 29.02 -7.29
N SER A 130 33.95 30.14 -7.90
CA SER A 130 33.92 30.32 -9.35
C SER A 130 34.83 29.33 -10.10
N MET A 131 35.87 28.83 -9.42
CA MET A 131 36.80 27.82 -9.93
C MET A 131 36.38 26.38 -9.59
N HIS A 132 35.19 26.16 -9.02
CA HIS A 132 34.71 24.86 -8.53
C HIS A 132 35.61 24.21 -7.47
N GLN A 133 36.40 25.01 -6.73
CA GLN A 133 37.25 24.55 -5.63
C GLN A 133 36.51 24.68 -4.28
N LEU A 134 35.43 23.91 -4.13
CA LEU A 134 34.45 24.07 -3.04
C LEU A 134 35.06 23.86 -1.64
N ASP A 135 35.97 22.89 -1.47
CA ASP A 135 36.64 22.65 -0.18
C ASP A 135 37.49 23.86 0.27
N SER A 136 38.14 24.53 -0.68
CA SER A 136 38.95 25.71 -0.39
C SER A 136 38.06 26.90 -0.02
N ALA A 137 36.93 27.07 -0.73
CA ALA A 137 35.93 28.08 -0.42
C ALA A 137 35.32 27.87 0.98
N LYS A 138 34.95 26.62 1.30
CA LYS A 138 34.39 26.23 2.60
C LYS A 138 35.30 26.66 3.75
N ARG A 139 36.60 26.38 3.67
CA ARG A 139 37.57 26.77 4.72
C ARG A 139 37.65 28.28 4.93
N GLN A 140 37.53 29.08 3.85
CA GLN A 140 37.53 30.54 3.99
C GLN A 140 36.24 31.02 4.66
N TYR A 141 35.09 30.50 4.24
CA TYR A 141 33.80 30.86 4.84
C TYR A 141 33.64 30.36 6.29
N GLU A 142 34.19 29.20 6.65
CA GLU A 142 34.29 28.72 8.04
C GLU A 142 35.05 29.73 8.92
N TYR A 143 36.19 30.24 8.43
CA TYR A 143 36.95 31.26 9.13
C TYR A 143 36.17 32.57 9.30
N ILE A 144 35.46 33.01 8.24
CA ILE A 144 34.64 34.23 8.27
C ILE A 144 33.55 34.11 9.34
N VAL A 145 32.81 33.00 9.36
CA VAL A 145 31.72 32.76 10.33
C VAL A 145 32.25 32.60 11.76
N GLU A 146 33.44 32.04 11.97
CA GLU A 146 34.05 31.94 13.29
C GLU A 146 34.40 33.32 13.89
N ARG A 147 34.83 34.27 13.03
CA ARG A 147 35.25 35.61 13.43
C ARG A 147 34.11 36.61 13.53
N ASP A 148 33.19 36.56 12.57
CA ASP A 148 31.98 37.38 12.54
C ASP A 148 30.74 36.48 12.55
N LYS A 149 30.30 36.16 13.77
CA LYS A 149 29.14 35.32 14.00
C LYS A 149 27.82 35.96 13.58
N ASP A 150 27.79 37.26 13.28
CA ASP A 150 26.56 37.95 12.85
C ASP A 150 26.52 38.15 11.33
N ASN A 151 27.54 37.71 10.59
CA ASN A 151 27.56 37.76 9.13
C ASN A 151 26.61 36.71 8.51
N LEU A 152 25.34 37.11 8.33
CA LEU A 152 24.29 36.25 7.77
C LEU A 152 24.57 35.81 6.34
N GLN A 153 25.19 36.68 5.52
CA GLN A 153 25.52 36.36 4.14
C GLN A 153 26.56 35.26 4.07
N ALA A 154 27.62 35.36 4.88
CA ALA A 154 28.66 34.33 4.96
C ALA A 154 28.09 32.98 5.43
N LYS A 155 27.20 32.99 6.43
CA LYS A 155 26.49 31.78 6.87
C LYS A 155 25.62 31.18 5.78
N PHE A 156 24.85 32.00 5.07
CA PHE A 156 24.01 31.53 3.97
C PHE A 156 24.84 30.89 2.85
N THR A 157 25.93 31.53 2.43
CA THR A 157 26.84 30.96 1.43
C THR A 157 27.51 29.68 1.95
N LEU A 158 27.95 29.65 3.20
CA LEU A 158 28.54 28.46 3.82
C LEU A 158 27.54 27.30 3.89
N GLY A 159 26.28 27.58 4.25
CA GLY A 159 25.20 26.59 4.24
C GLY A 159 25.00 25.96 2.85
N ARG A 160 25.01 26.79 1.78
CA ARG A 160 24.96 26.29 0.40
C ARG A 160 26.15 25.41 0.02
N LEU A 161 27.34 25.72 0.51
CA LEU A 161 28.54 24.90 0.29
C LEU A 161 28.48 23.57 1.07
N TYR A 162 27.78 23.51 2.20
CA TYR A 162 27.56 22.28 2.95
C TYR A 162 26.42 21.41 2.42
N GLN A 163 25.44 21.98 1.72
CA GLN A 163 24.14 21.36 1.42
C GLN A 163 24.22 19.91 0.92
N HIS A 164 25.18 19.59 0.03
CA HIS A 164 25.30 18.24 -0.54
C HIS A 164 26.26 17.31 0.22
N ASP A 165 27.33 17.84 0.80
CA ASP A 165 28.39 17.02 1.43
C ASP A 165 28.15 16.80 2.94
N GLU A 166 27.60 17.82 3.62
CA GLU A 166 27.40 17.85 5.07
C GLU A 166 26.05 18.50 5.41
N PRO A 167 24.91 17.85 5.09
CA PRO A 167 23.58 18.45 5.17
C PRO A 167 23.22 18.96 6.58
N GLN A 168 23.70 18.30 7.63
CA GLN A 168 23.47 18.76 9.01
C GLN A 168 24.12 20.12 9.30
N LYS A 169 25.33 20.36 8.80
CA LYS A 169 25.99 21.67 8.95
C LYS A 169 25.33 22.75 8.09
N ALA A 170 24.83 22.36 6.93
CA ALA A 170 24.04 23.26 6.09
C ALA A 170 22.80 23.76 6.83
N LEU A 171 22.06 22.84 7.46
CA LEU A 171 20.90 23.14 8.28
C LEU A 171 21.24 24.06 9.46
N GLU A 172 22.34 23.81 10.18
CA GLU A 172 22.78 24.72 11.27
C GLU A 172 22.95 26.16 10.77
N MET A 173 23.60 26.34 9.61
CA MET A 173 23.77 27.67 9.02
C MET A 173 22.44 28.29 8.58
N PHE A 174 21.57 27.51 7.92
CA PHE A 174 20.27 28.01 7.45
C PHE A 174 19.31 28.32 8.59
N GLU A 175 19.26 27.50 9.65
CA GLU A 175 18.47 27.73 10.86
C GLU A 175 18.90 29.04 11.56
N GLU A 176 20.21 29.29 11.68
CA GLU A 176 20.72 30.53 12.27
C GLU A 176 20.36 31.77 11.44
N VAL A 177 20.41 31.69 10.11
CA VAL A 177 19.99 32.78 9.22
C VAL A 177 18.47 32.98 9.31
N HIS A 178 17.69 31.90 9.25
CA HIS A 178 16.23 31.93 9.36
C HIS A 178 15.77 32.55 10.68
N ALA A 179 16.43 32.23 11.80
CA ALA A 179 16.11 32.80 13.11
C ALA A 179 16.27 34.34 13.19
N LYS A 180 17.05 34.95 12.28
CA LYS A 180 17.30 36.40 12.24
C LYS A 180 16.49 37.11 11.15
N VAL A 181 16.34 36.47 9.99
CA VAL A 181 15.66 37.03 8.81
C VAL A 181 14.15 36.80 8.87
N GLY A 182 13.72 35.68 9.45
CA GLY A 182 12.34 35.20 9.39
C GLY A 182 12.07 34.35 8.15
N ASP A 183 10.79 34.23 7.80
CA ASP A 183 10.33 33.45 6.64
C ASP A 183 10.91 34.02 5.33
N ASP A 184 11.77 33.24 4.67
CA ASP A 184 12.39 33.55 3.39
C ASP A 184 12.32 32.33 2.47
N TRP A 185 12.06 32.54 1.18
CA TRP A 185 11.81 31.45 0.24
C TRP A 185 13.06 30.62 -0.07
N ASP A 186 14.21 31.25 -0.28
CA ASP A 186 15.44 30.53 -0.67
C ASP A 186 15.97 29.70 0.50
N ILE A 187 15.86 30.24 1.72
CA ILE A 187 16.25 29.50 2.94
C ILE A 187 15.25 28.38 3.23
N GLY A 188 13.94 28.70 3.27
CA GLY A 188 12.91 27.73 3.62
C GLY A 188 12.81 26.56 2.65
N SER A 189 12.97 26.81 1.34
CA SER A 189 12.96 25.75 0.32
C SER A 189 14.16 24.79 0.44
N ARG A 190 15.36 25.32 0.73
CA ARG A 190 16.55 24.51 0.99
C ARG A 190 16.42 23.69 2.26
N MET A 191 15.92 24.31 3.34
CA MET A 191 15.68 23.59 4.59
C MET A 191 14.65 22.47 4.38
N ALA A 192 13.54 22.75 3.69
CA ALA A 192 12.53 21.75 3.38
C ALA A 192 13.10 20.58 2.55
N GLU A 193 13.91 20.87 1.53
CA GLU A 193 14.59 19.87 0.71
C GLU A 193 15.53 18.99 1.55
N ILE A 194 16.44 19.60 2.31
CA ILE A 194 17.42 18.87 3.13
C ILE A 194 16.73 18.03 4.20
N TYR A 195 15.73 18.57 4.92
CA TYR A 195 14.99 17.79 5.91
C TYR A 195 14.24 16.62 5.27
N SER A 196 13.67 16.81 4.08
CA SER A 196 12.97 15.74 3.34
C SER A 196 13.94 14.62 2.96
N ASP A 197 15.12 14.97 2.43
CA ASP A 197 16.16 14.00 2.05
C ASP A 197 16.73 13.23 3.25
N MET A 198 16.77 13.87 4.42
CA MET A 198 17.18 13.24 5.68
C MET A 198 16.08 12.39 6.33
N GLY A 199 14.84 12.43 5.83
CA GLY A 199 13.69 11.78 6.44
C GLY A 199 13.17 12.46 7.71
N GLU A 200 13.61 13.70 7.99
CA GLU A 200 13.15 14.55 9.10
C GLU A 200 11.83 15.25 8.73
N LEU A 201 10.80 14.43 8.46
CA LEU A 201 9.56 14.87 7.80
C LEU A 201 8.80 15.97 8.57
N ASP A 202 8.83 15.95 9.91
CA ASP A 202 8.18 17.01 10.71
C ASP A 202 8.83 18.38 10.48
N LYS A 203 10.17 18.43 10.44
CA LYS A 203 10.91 19.68 10.18
C LYS A 203 10.76 20.14 8.74
N ALA A 204 10.70 19.20 7.80
CA ALA A 204 10.37 19.51 6.41
C ALA A 204 8.98 20.16 6.32
N ALA A 205 7.99 19.66 7.07
CA ALA A 205 6.65 20.24 7.10
C ALA A 205 6.63 21.64 7.73
N GLU A 206 7.41 21.89 8.80
CA GLU A 206 7.56 23.22 9.38
C GLU A 206 8.18 24.22 8.38
N ALA A 207 9.22 23.80 7.66
CA ALA A 207 9.84 24.62 6.62
C ALA A 207 8.86 24.93 5.48
N LEU A 208 8.11 23.94 4.98
CA LEU A 208 7.07 24.15 3.96
C LEU A 208 5.91 25.05 4.46
N GLU A 209 5.50 24.94 5.73
CA GLU A 209 4.50 25.83 6.33
C GLU A 209 5.01 27.29 6.41
N SER A 210 6.32 27.50 6.58
CA SER A 210 6.92 28.84 6.45
C SER A 210 6.78 29.39 5.04
N LEU A 211 7.04 28.57 4.03
CA LEU A 211 6.88 28.97 2.62
C LEU A 211 5.42 29.27 2.29
N LYS A 212 4.48 28.53 2.90
CA LYS A 212 3.04 28.72 2.71
C LYS A 212 2.55 30.04 3.31
N ARG A 213 3.22 30.58 4.34
CA ARG A 213 2.93 31.94 4.83
C ARG A 213 3.37 33.04 3.86
N ILE A 214 4.40 32.77 3.05
CA ILE A 214 4.91 33.70 2.04
C ILE A 214 4.02 33.67 0.80
N ASP A 215 3.74 32.47 0.27
CA ASP A 215 2.89 32.27 -0.91
C ASP A 215 1.81 31.19 -0.62
N PRO A 216 0.69 31.58 0.02
CA PRO A 216 -0.39 30.66 0.38
C PRO A 216 -1.09 30.03 -0.82
N GLU A 217 -0.94 30.62 -2.01
CA GLU A 217 -1.67 30.24 -3.22
C GLU A 217 -0.86 29.30 -4.13
N ASN A 218 0.37 28.98 -3.74
CA ASN A 218 1.27 28.13 -4.51
C ASN A 218 0.79 26.68 -4.52
N GLU A 219 0.17 26.28 -5.63
CA GLU A 219 -0.47 24.96 -5.76
C GLU A 219 0.52 23.80 -5.56
N MET A 220 1.72 23.92 -6.12
CA MET A 220 2.77 22.90 -5.99
C MET A 220 3.23 22.75 -4.54
N LEU A 221 3.43 23.86 -3.82
CA LEU A 221 3.77 23.84 -2.40
C LEU A 221 2.66 23.20 -1.55
N LEU A 222 1.41 23.60 -1.76
CA LEU A 222 0.27 23.03 -1.05
C LEU A 222 0.16 21.51 -1.30
N GLN A 223 0.40 21.07 -2.53
CA GLN A 223 0.41 19.65 -2.90
C GLN A 223 1.55 18.89 -2.20
N THR A 224 2.77 19.43 -2.22
CA THR A 224 3.93 18.81 -1.54
C THR A 224 3.67 18.71 -0.04
N LEU A 225 3.19 19.78 0.59
CA LEU A 225 2.88 19.79 2.02
C LEU A 225 1.73 18.84 2.38
N ALA A 226 0.67 18.77 1.56
CA ALA A 226 -0.42 17.81 1.76
C ALA A 226 0.06 16.36 1.68
N SER A 227 0.95 16.07 0.73
CA SER A 227 1.54 14.74 0.55
C SER A 227 2.42 14.37 1.76
N LEU A 228 3.22 15.33 2.25
CA LEU A 228 4.03 15.14 3.45
C LEU A 228 3.18 14.91 4.71
N TYR A 229 2.05 15.63 4.85
CA TYR A 229 1.11 15.38 5.94
C TYR A 229 0.44 14.01 5.86
N LEU A 230 0.17 13.48 4.66
CA LEU A 230 -0.29 12.10 4.51
C LEU A 230 0.74 11.09 5.02
N GLU A 231 2.02 11.29 4.70
CA GLU A 231 3.12 10.42 5.14
C GLU A 231 3.32 10.46 6.67
N LEU A 232 3.20 11.65 7.26
CA LEU A 232 3.22 11.86 8.71
C LEU A 232 1.95 11.35 9.44
N GLY A 233 0.92 10.90 8.71
CA GLY A 233 -0.38 10.53 9.28
C GLY A 233 -1.20 11.71 9.83
N ARG A 234 -0.82 12.95 9.48
CA ARG A 234 -1.48 14.21 9.85
C ARG A 234 -2.67 14.47 8.91
N PHE A 235 -3.67 13.61 9.01
CA PHE A 235 -4.79 13.54 8.06
C PHE A 235 -5.68 14.78 8.05
N ASP A 236 -5.83 15.47 9.19
CA ASP A 236 -6.67 16.67 9.28
C ASP A 236 -6.04 17.85 8.54
N GLU A 237 -4.73 18.04 8.69
CA GLU A 237 -3.99 19.07 7.98
C GLU A 237 -3.90 18.77 6.48
N ALA A 238 -3.65 17.51 6.10
CA ALA A 238 -3.70 17.09 4.71
C ALA A 238 -5.08 17.36 4.07
N LEU A 239 -6.16 17.07 4.81
CA LEU A 239 -7.53 17.27 4.32
C LEU A 239 -7.83 18.75 4.04
N ALA A 240 -7.44 19.65 4.94
CA ALA A 240 -7.62 21.09 4.76
C ALA A 240 -6.89 21.61 3.51
N LEU A 241 -5.69 21.09 3.22
CA LEU A 241 -4.94 21.44 2.01
C LEU A 241 -5.62 20.90 0.75
N TYR A 242 -6.05 19.65 0.73
CA TYR A 242 -6.77 19.09 -0.42
C TYR A 242 -8.15 19.73 -0.63
N GLU A 243 -8.82 20.21 0.42
CA GLU A 243 -10.02 21.04 0.30
C GLU A 243 -9.72 22.33 -0.44
N THR A 244 -8.67 23.05 -0.03
CA THR A 244 -8.21 24.28 -0.70
C THR A 244 -7.84 24.02 -2.17
N LEU A 245 -7.06 22.96 -2.44
CA LEU A 245 -6.63 22.57 -3.78
C LEU A 245 -7.81 22.19 -4.69
N SER A 246 -8.79 21.45 -4.16
CA SER A 246 -9.97 21.04 -4.92
C SER A 246 -11.00 22.16 -5.12
N GLU A 247 -11.04 23.19 -4.26
CA GLU A 247 -11.83 24.39 -4.51
C GLU A 247 -11.24 25.22 -5.66
N LYS A 248 -9.91 25.32 -5.73
CA LYS A 248 -9.19 26.06 -6.77
C LYS A 248 -9.22 25.35 -8.13
N SER A 249 -9.09 24.03 -8.10
CA SER A 249 -9.10 23.17 -9.28
C SER A 249 -10.18 22.08 -9.16
N PRO A 250 -11.48 22.41 -9.24
CA PRO A 250 -12.57 21.44 -9.04
C PRO A 250 -12.55 20.25 -9.99
N GLY A 251 -12.00 20.43 -11.19
CA GLY A 251 -11.85 19.37 -12.18
C GLY A 251 -10.68 18.42 -11.93
N ASN A 252 -9.73 18.77 -11.05
CA ASN A 252 -8.56 17.93 -10.81
C ASN A 252 -8.97 16.66 -10.05
N ILE A 253 -8.95 15.53 -10.77
CA ILE A 253 -9.37 14.23 -10.26
C ILE A 253 -8.50 13.81 -9.08
N SER A 254 -7.18 14.00 -9.16
CA SER A 254 -6.22 13.58 -8.13
C SER A 254 -6.54 14.23 -6.78
N TYR A 255 -6.75 15.54 -6.73
CA TYR A 255 -7.08 16.25 -5.49
C TYR A 255 -8.40 15.79 -4.89
N ASN A 256 -9.41 15.59 -5.73
CA ASN A 256 -10.71 15.12 -5.28
C ASN A 256 -10.64 13.70 -4.72
N LEU A 257 -9.89 12.81 -5.36
CA LEU A 257 -9.72 11.45 -4.88
C LEU A 257 -8.92 11.40 -3.57
N SER A 258 -7.82 12.14 -3.45
CA SER A 258 -7.06 12.25 -2.19
C SER A 258 -7.94 12.78 -1.05
N ARG A 259 -8.77 13.80 -1.32
CA ARG A 259 -9.75 14.33 -0.36
C ARG A 259 -10.79 13.27 0.06
N ALA A 260 -11.33 12.53 -0.90
CA ALA A 260 -12.32 11.48 -0.63
C ALA A 260 -11.74 10.31 0.18
N GLU A 261 -10.51 9.88 -0.15
CA GLU A 261 -9.79 8.83 0.60
C GLU A 261 -9.50 9.25 2.04
N LEU A 262 -9.16 10.52 2.27
CA LEU A 262 -9.04 11.09 3.62
C LEU A 262 -10.37 11.03 4.39
N TYR A 263 -11.48 11.35 3.73
CA TYR A 263 -12.81 11.18 4.34
C TYR A 263 -13.12 9.71 4.68
N LEU A 264 -12.73 8.75 3.84
CA LEU A 264 -12.85 7.32 4.15
C LEU A 264 -12.04 6.91 5.37
N ARG A 265 -10.79 7.40 5.51
CA ARG A 265 -9.97 7.13 6.72
C ARG A 265 -10.60 7.68 8.00
N LYS A 266 -11.41 8.75 7.87
CA LYS A 266 -12.21 9.31 8.96
C LYS A 266 -13.58 8.65 9.13
N ASN A 267 -13.84 7.54 8.43
CA ASN A 267 -15.11 6.81 8.39
C ASN A 267 -16.31 7.67 7.91
N ASP A 268 -16.07 8.73 7.13
CA ASP A 268 -17.11 9.57 6.55
C ASP A 268 -17.41 9.16 5.10
N TRP A 269 -18.11 8.02 4.96
CA TRP A 269 -18.53 7.49 3.66
C TRP A 269 -19.39 8.49 2.87
N ASN A 270 -20.25 9.24 3.55
CA ASN A 270 -21.20 10.14 2.89
C ASN A 270 -20.49 11.27 2.16
N LYS A 271 -19.45 11.88 2.77
CA LYS A 271 -18.65 12.89 2.08
C LYS A 271 -17.78 12.30 0.98
N ALA A 272 -17.16 11.15 1.23
CA ALA A 272 -16.33 10.47 0.24
C ALA A 272 -17.14 10.08 -1.02
N SER A 273 -18.28 9.41 -0.83
CA SER A 273 -19.18 9.00 -1.92
C SER A 273 -19.73 10.18 -2.71
N ALA A 274 -20.08 11.30 -2.06
CA ALA A 274 -20.50 12.52 -2.76
C ALA A 274 -19.41 13.07 -3.69
N ILE A 275 -18.14 13.04 -3.26
CA ILE A 275 -17.01 13.44 -4.09
C ILE A 275 -16.84 12.46 -5.25
N PHE A 276 -16.83 11.14 -4.98
CA PHE A 276 -16.71 10.11 -6.01
C PHE A 276 -17.80 10.22 -7.08
N GLN A 277 -19.06 10.43 -6.67
CA GLN A 277 -20.20 10.63 -7.57
C GLN A 277 -20.05 11.85 -8.49
N ASN A 278 -19.31 12.87 -8.06
CA ASN A 278 -18.97 14.02 -8.90
C ASN A 278 -17.79 13.70 -9.83
N VAL A 279 -16.74 13.06 -9.29
CA VAL A 279 -15.55 12.66 -10.06
C VAL A 279 -15.91 11.75 -11.23
N VAL A 280 -16.80 10.77 -11.02
CA VAL A 280 -17.21 9.83 -12.09
C VAL A 280 -17.97 10.49 -13.25
N LYS A 281 -18.46 11.72 -13.06
CA LYS A 281 -19.10 12.51 -14.13
C LYS A 281 -18.09 13.33 -14.94
N SER A 282 -16.88 13.56 -14.44
CA SER A 282 -15.85 14.37 -15.12
C SER A 282 -15.46 13.76 -16.46
N ASP A 283 -15.35 14.56 -17.54
CA ASP A 283 -14.90 14.09 -18.87
C ASP A 283 -13.46 13.57 -18.88
N GLU A 284 -12.63 14.03 -17.93
CA GLU A 284 -11.23 13.63 -17.79
C GLU A 284 -11.04 12.29 -17.07
N LEU A 285 -12.13 11.66 -16.60
CA LEU A 285 -12.09 10.39 -15.88
C LEU A 285 -11.47 9.29 -16.75
N THR A 286 -10.33 8.78 -16.30
CA THR A 286 -9.72 7.59 -16.89
C THR A 286 -10.38 6.33 -16.33
N ILE A 287 -10.23 5.22 -17.04
CA ILE A 287 -10.72 3.94 -16.53
C ILE A 287 -10.01 3.52 -15.24
N ASP A 288 -8.73 3.86 -15.07
CA ASP A 288 -7.97 3.48 -13.86
C ASP A 288 -8.43 4.28 -12.65
N ASP A 289 -8.74 5.58 -12.81
CA ASP A 289 -9.38 6.38 -11.75
C ASP A 289 -10.76 5.83 -11.40
N ALA A 290 -11.55 5.46 -12.42
CA ALA A 290 -12.88 4.89 -12.22
C ALA A 290 -12.82 3.55 -11.47
N MET A 291 -11.84 2.70 -11.77
CA MET A 291 -11.65 1.44 -11.07
C MET A 291 -11.16 1.66 -9.65
N ARG A 292 -10.30 2.63 -9.39
CA ARG A 292 -9.92 3.00 -8.01
C ARG A 292 -11.14 3.38 -7.16
N ILE A 293 -12.07 4.16 -7.72
CA ILE A 293 -13.34 4.47 -7.06
C ILE A 293 -14.19 3.19 -6.90
N GLY A 294 -14.30 2.39 -7.96
CA GLY A 294 -15.02 1.12 -7.96
C GLY A 294 -14.57 0.19 -6.84
N ASP A 295 -13.27 -0.04 -6.69
CA ASP A 295 -12.67 -0.88 -5.65
C ASP A 295 -13.12 -0.45 -4.25
N LEU A 296 -13.19 0.86 -4.00
CA LEU A 296 -13.62 1.41 -2.71
C LEU A 296 -15.12 1.13 -2.46
N TYR A 297 -15.97 1.27 -3.48
CA TYR A 297 -17.38 0.91 -3.40
C TYR A 297 -17.60 -0.59 -3.22
N PHE A 298 -16.85 -1.42 -3.94
CA PHE A 298 -16.90 -2.86 -3.80
C PHE A 298 -16.53 -3.31 -2.39
N ASN A 299 -15.41 -2.80 -1.86
CA ASN A 299 -14.98 -3.11 -0.50
C ASN A 299 -15.99 -2.62 0.56
N ALA A 300 -16.56 -1.43 0.37
CA ALA A 300 -17.61 -0.91 1.26
C ALA A 300 -18.88 -1.78 1.23
N ALA A 301 -19.27 -2.28 0.05
CA ALA A 301 -20.41 -3.18 -0.12
C ALA A 301 -20.21 -4.55 0.53
N VAL A 302 -18.97 -5.08 0.50
CA VAL A 302 -18.61 -6.34 1.18
C VAL A 302 -18.75 -6.23 2.69
N ILE A 303 -18.42 -5.06 3.26
CA ILE A 303 -18.53 -4.82 4.72
C ILE A 303 -19.97 -4.51 5.11
N GLU A 304 -20.65 -3.66 4.35
CA GLU A 304 -21.97 -3.14 4.68
C GLU A 304 -22.96 -3.47 3.56
N ARG A 305 -23.79 -4.51 3.78
CA ARG A 305 -24.77 -4.99 2.79
C ARG A 305 -25.67 -3.90 2.19
N PHE A 306 -25.98 -2.84 2.95
CA PHE A 306 -26.83 -1.76 2.45
C PHE A 306 -26.14 -0.85 1.41
N ARG A 307 -24.80 -0.79 1.38
CA ARG A 307 -24.03 0.00 0.39
C ARG A 307 -23.91 -0.70 -0.96
N MET A 308 -24.35 -1.94 -1.02
CA MET A 308 -24.23 -2.75 -2.22
C MET A 308 -25.07 -2.23 -3.39
N VAL A 309 -26.21 -1.59 -3.10
CA VAL A 309 -27.01 -0.90 -4.12
C VAL A 309 -26.22 0.25 -4.75
N GLU A 310 -25.50 1.03 -3.93
CA GLU A 310 -24.67 2.14 -4.42
C GLU A 310 -23.52 1.64 -5.29
N ALA A 311 -22.89 0.52 -4.93
CA ALA A 311 -21.84 -0.10 -5.72
C ALA A 311 -22.37 -0.61 -7.08
N ILE A 312 -23.52 -1.27 -7.10
CA ILE A 312 -24.17 -1.75 -8.33
C ILE A 312 -24.50 -0.58 -9.26
N ASP A 313 -25.12 0.49 -8.73
CA ASP A 313 -25.46 1.69 -9.51
C ASP A 313 -24.21 2.37 -10.09
N LEU A 314 -23.13 2.44 -9.31
CA LEU A 314 -21.85 2.94 -9.76
C LEU A 314 -21.31 2.09 -10.93
N PHE A 315 -21.23 0.77 -10.77
CA PHE A 315 -20.66 -0.08 -11.81
C PHE A 315 -21.50 -0.12 -13.08
N HIS A 316 -22.82 0.02 -12.99
CA HIS A 316 -23.67 0.26 -14.17
C HIS A 316 -23.31 1.56 -14.89
N THR A 317 -23.09 2.64 -14.13
CA THR A 317 -22.65 3.93 -14.69
C THR A 317 -21.28 3.78 -15.37
N LEU A 318 -20.33 3.12 -14.72
CA LEU A 318 -18.99 2.89 -15.26
C LEU A 318 -19.00 1.96 -16.49
N GLN A 319 -19.87 0.94 -16.52
CA GLN A 319 -20.07 0.11 -17.70
C GLN A 319 -20.59 0.91 -18.89
N GLN A 320 -21.54 1.82 -18.69
CA GLN A 320 -22.06 2.68 -19.77
C GLN A 320 -20.98 3.63 -20.30
N ARG A 321 -20.15 4.17 -19.40
CA ARG A 321 -19.07 5.09 -19.75
C ARG A 321 -17.89 4.40 -20.43
N PHE A 322 -17.57 3.17 -20.01
CA PHE A 322 -16.47 2.37 -20.52
C PHE A 322 -16.98 1.02 -21.06
N PRO A 323 -17.80 1.01 -22.14
CA PRO A 323 -18.51 -0.20 -22.58
C PRO A 323 -17.60 -1.34 -23.04
N ASN A 324 -16.40 -0.99 -23.51
CA ASN A 324 -15.40 -1.92 -23.99
C ASN A 324 -14.49 -2.46 -22.88
N ASP A 325 -14.52 -1.88 -21.68
CA ASP A 325 -13.77 -2.41 -20.54
C ASP A 325 -14.54 -3.55 -19.87
N TRP A 326 -13.82 -4.59 -19.45
CA TRP A 326 -14.38 -5.77 -18.82
C TRP A 326 -14.53 -5.58 -17.30
N ARG A 327 -13.70 -4.73 -16.67
CA ARG A 327 -13.61 -4.57 -15.22
C ARG A 327 -14.93 -4.12 -14.57
N PRO A 328 -15.68 -3.14 -15.11
CA PRO A 328 -16.99 -2.80 -14.56
C PRO A 328 -17.97 -3.99 -14.54
N LYS A 329 -17.93 -4.85 -15.57
CA LYS A 329 -18.78 -6.05 -15.63
C LYS A 329 -18.33 -7.10 -14.62
N TRP A 330 -17.02 -7.28 -14.46
CA TRP A 330 -16.48 -8.16 -13.43
C TRP A 330 -16.94 -7.73 -12.03
N TYR A 331 -16.84 -6.45 -11.72
CA TYR A 331 -17.30 -5.90 -10.45
C TYR A 331 -18.81 -6.05 -10.24
N LEU A 332 -19.64 -5.84 -11.27
CA LEU A 332 -21.08 -6.14 -11.18
C LEU A 332 -21.31 -7.60 -10.83
N GLY A 333 -20.68 -8.52 -11.57
CA GLY A 333 -20.77 -9.97 -11.32
C GLY A 333 -20.35 -10.34 -9.90
N ALA A 334 -19.19 -9.87 -9.46
CA ALA A 334 -18.68 -10.13 -8.11
C ALA A 334 -19.59 -9.52 -7.01
N THR A 335 -20.15 -8.32 -7.24
CA THR A 335 -21.05 -7.66 -6.27
C THR A 335 -22.36 -8.42 -6.14
N TYR A 336 -22.98 -8.82 -7.25
CA TYR A 336 -24.19 -9.65 -7.23
C TYR A 336 -23.94 -11.01 -6.58
N PHE A 337 -22.82 -11.66 -6.90
CA PHE A 337 -22.45 -12.93 -6.30
C PHE A 337 -22.26 -12.82 -4.78
N ASN A 338 -21.54 -11.79 -4.29
CA ASN A 338 -21.34 -11.55 -2.87
C ASN A 338 -22.65 -11.21 -2.12
N ASN A 339 -23.69 -10.75 -2.84
CA ASN A 339 -25.03 -10.60 -2.29
C ASN A 339 -25.79 -11.92 -2.12
N GLY A 340 -25.26 -13.02 -2.64
CA GLY A 340 -25.99 -14.28 -2.81
C GLY A 340 -26.97 -14.27 -3.99
N ASN A 341 -26.83 -13.33 -4.94
CA ASN A 341 -27.63 -13.32 -6.16
C ASN A 341 -26.80 -13.85 -7.34
N ALA A 342 -26.59 -15.18 -7.34
CA ALA A 342 -25.83 -15.86 -8.39
C ALA A 342 -26.49 -15.73 -9.76
N THR A 343 -27.82 -15.76 -9.84
CA THR A 343 -28.58 -15.58 -11.08
C THR A 343 -28.21 -14.29 -11.80
N GLU A 344 -28.17 -13.15 -11.09
CA GLU A 344 -27.81 -11.86 -11.69
C GLU A 344 -26.30 -11.73 -11.97
N ALA A 345 -25.44 -12.45 -11.23
CA ALA A 345 -23.99 -12.42 -11.43
C ALA A 345 -23.55 -13.05 -12.76
N ILE A 346 -24.16 -14.18 -13.12
CA ILE A 346 -23.83 -15.00 -14.29
C ILE A 346 -23.69 -14.20 -15.60
N PRO A 347 -24.68 -13.42 -16.07
CA PRO A 347 -24.59 -12.77 -17.38
C PRO A 347 -23.43 -11.77 -17.49
N TYR A 348 -23.06 -11.11 -16.40
CA TYR A 348 -21.91 -10.20 -16.40
C TYR A 348 -20.59 -10.97 -16.48
N LEU A 349 -20.46 -12.07 -15.73
CA LEU A 349 -19.25 -12.89 -15.67
C LEU A 349 -19.05 -13.71 -16.94
N GLU A 350 -20.12 -14.24 -17.54
CA GLU A 350 -20.09 -14.83 -18.89
C GLU A 350 -19.49 -13.84 -19.88
N ARG A 351 -19.94 -12.58 -19.86
CA ARG A 351 -19.41 -11.55 -20.76
C ARG A 351 -17.95 -11.22 -20.50
N VAL A 352 -17.49 -11.29 -19.25
CA VAL A 352 -16.06 -11.13 -18.92
C VAL A 352 -15.27 -12.32 -19.47
N ALA A 353 -15.73 -13.55 -19.26
CA ALA A 353 -15.07 -14.76 -19.76
C ALA A 353 -15.04 -14.83 -21.30
N GLU A 354 -16.00 -14.22 -21.99
CA GLU A 354 -15.97 -14.09 -23.46
C GLU A 354 -14.87 -13.11 -23.94
N VAL A 355 -14.63 -12.04 -23.19
CA VAL A 355 -13.69 -10.97 -23.58
C VAL A 355 -12.27 -11.29 -23.12
N ILE A 356 -12.12 -11.81 -21.91
CA ILE A 356 -10.86 -12.26 -21.30
C ILE A 356 -11.05 -13.67 -20.75
N PRO A 357 -10.94 -14.71 -21.61
CA PRO A 357 -11.08 -16.11 -21.21
C PRO A 357 -10.08 -16.57 -20.17
N GLU A 358 -8.94 -15.89 -20.02
CA GLU A 358 -7.89 -16.19 -19.05
C GLU A 358 -8.13 -15.55 -17.67
N ASN A 359 -9.21 -14.80 -17.48
CA ASN A 359 -9.51 -14.16 -16.20
C ASN A 359 -10.01 -15.19 -15.18
N VAL A 360 -9.07 -15.81 -14.48
CA VAL A 360 -9.33 -16.86 -13.46
C VAL A 360 -10.30 -16.37 -12.38
N GLN A 361 -10.21 -15.11 -11.96
CA GLN A 361 -11.12 -14.57 -10.93
C GLN A 361 -12.56 -14.50 -11.43
N ALA A 362 -12.77 -14.11 -12.70
CA ALA A 362 -14.10 -14.12 -13.30
C ALA A 362 -14.65 -15.54 -13.45
N LEU A 363 -13.80 -16.47 -13.91
CA LEU A 363 -14.18 -17.87 -14.10
C LEU A 363 -14.51 -18.57 -12.78
N ASP A 364 -13.77 -18.30 -11.71
CA ASP A 364 -14.02 -18.85 -10.37
C ASP A 364 -15.42 -18.45 -9.87
N ILE A 365 -15.71 -17.15 -9.87
CA ILE A 365 -17.01 -16.63 -9.43
C ILE A 365 -18.12 -17.14 -10.36
N LEU A 366 -17.87 -17.25 -11.67
CA LEU A 366 -18.83 -17.79 -12.62
C LEU A 366 -19.16 -19.26 -12.36
N ALA A 367 -18.13 -20.10 -12.16
CA ALA A 367 -18.30 -21.51 -11.83
C ALA A 367 -19.09 -21.68 -10.54
N ARG A 368 -18.73 -20.95 -9.49
CA ARG A 368 -19.44 -21.00 -8.21
C ARG A 368 -20.87 -20.49 -8.32
N SER A 369 -21.11 -19.48 -9.15
CA SER A 369 -22.47 -19.02 -9.47
C SER A 369 -23.29 -20.13 -10.14
N TYR A 370 -22.70 -20.89 -11.07
CA TYR A 370 -23.36 -22.04 -11.67
C TYR A 370 -23.65 -23.16 -10.66
N LEU A 371 -22.75 -23.43 -9.71
CA LEU A 371 -22.98 -24.42 -8.64
C LEU A 371 -24.19 -24.03 -7.79
N LEU A 372 -24.29 -22.76 -7.38
CA LEU A 372 -25.41 -22.25 -6.58
C LEU A 372 -26.75 -22.34 -7.33
N GLU A 373 -26.73 -22.18 -8.65
CA GLU A 373 -27.92 -22.31 -9.52
C GLU A 373 -28.14 -23.75 -10.02
N ASN A 374 -27.42 -24.75 -9.47
CA ASN A 374 -27.47 -26.17 -9.85
C ASN A 374 -27.16 -26.43 -11.34
N ARG A 375 -26.45 -25.53 -12.02
CA ARG A 375 -26.00 -25.64 -13.41
C ARG A 375 -24.67 -26.39 -13.50
N TYR A 376 -24.64 -27.63 -13.01
CA TYR A 376 -23.41 -28.40 -12.83
C TYR A 376 -22.59 -28.59 -14.10
N SER A 377 -23.24 -28.87 -15.24
CA SER A 377 -22.54 -29.04 -16.53
C SER A 377 -21.83 -27.76 -17.02
N ASP A 378 -22.36 -26.58 -16.70
CA ASP A 378 -21.71 -25.31 -17.03
C ASP A 378 -20.56 -25.05 -16.05
N ALA A 379 -20.76 -25.32 -14.75
CA ALA A 379 -19.70 -25.24 -13.74
C ALA A 379 -18.49 -26.11 -14.10
N VAL A 380 -18.71 -27.38 -14.47
CA VAL A 380 -17.64 -28.31 -14.89
C VAL A 380 -16.87 -27.76 -16.09
N ARG A 381 -17.56 -27.19 -17.08
CA ARG A 381 -16.91 -26.60 -18.27
C ARG A 381 -16.04 -25.41 -17.88
N THR A 382 -16.55 -24.53 -17.03
CA THR A 382 -15.83 -23.35 -16.55
C THR A 382 -14.65 -23.72 -15.66
N LEU A 383 -14.80 -24.65 -14.72
CA LEU A 383 -13.71 -25.11 -13.85
C LEU A 383 -12.60 -25.83 -14.65
N ASN A 384 -12.97 -26.67 -15.62
CA ASN A 384 -11.98 -27.29 -16.51
C ASN A 384 -11.23 -26.24 -17.36
N SER A 385 -11.86 -25.12 -17.71
CA SER A 385 -11.14 -24.02 -18.37
C SER A 385 -10.08 -23.41 -17.44
N ILE A 386 -10.37 -23.25 -16.14
CA ILE A 386 -9.40 -22.79 -15.13
C ILE A 386 -8.23 -23.78 -15.03
N VAL A 387 -8.50 -25.08 -14.95
CA VAL A 387 -7.46 -26.13 -14.93
C VAL A 387 -6.62 -26.09 -16.20
N SER A 388 -7.22 -25.87 -17.37
CA SER A 388 -6.50 -25.78 -18.65
C SER A 388 -5.54 -24.58 -18.75
N LEU A 389 -5.78 -23.54 -17.95
CA LEU A 389 -4.87 -22.39 -17.80
C LEU A 389 -3.67 -22.70 -16.90
N GLY A 390 -3.58 -23.92 -16.34
CA GLY A 390 -2.50 -24.36 -15.47
C GLY A 390 -2.68 -23.98 -14.00
N VAL A 391 -3.90 -23.61 -13.60
CA VAL A 391 -4.21 -23.30 -12.19
C VAL A 391 -4.41 -24.60 -11.42
N GLU A 392 -3.46 -24.92 -10.54
CA GLU A 392 -3.59 -26.00 -9.56
C GLU A 392 -4.12 -25.43 -8.23
N SER A 393 -5.41 -25.60 -7.97
CA SER A 393 -6.06 -25.12 -6.75
C SER A 393 -6.94 -26.22 -6.17
N SER A 394 -6.77 -26.50 -4.87
CA SER A 394 -7.59 -27.49 -4.15
C SER A 394 -9.08 -27.14 -4.26
N ASP A 395 -9.45 -25.87 -4.12
CA ASP A 395 -10.85 -25.42 -4.23
C ASP A 395 -11.46 -25.68 -5.61
N VAL A 396 -10.69 -25.45 -6.68
CA VAL A 396 -11.17 -25.70 -8.06
C VAL A 396 -11.45 -27.18 -8.28
N TYR A 397 -10.56 -28.06 -7.81
CA TYR A 397 -10.77 -29.50 -7.87
C TYR A 397 -11.89 -29.97 -6.94
N GLY A 398 -12.03 -29.38 -5.76
CA GLY A 398 -13.13 -29.63 -4.84
C GLY A 398 -14.49 -29.30 -5.47
N PHE A 399 -14.60 -28.14 -6.12
CA PHE A 399 -15.79 -27.73 -6.86
C PHE A 399 -16.07 -28.61 -8.08
N LEU A 400 -15.03 -29.08 -8.81
CA LEU A 400 -15.19 -30.05 -9.89
C LEU A 400 -15.78 -31.36 -9.35
N GLY A 401 -15.19 -31.87 -8.28
CA GLY A 401 -15.62 -33.07 -7.59
C GLY A 401 -17.07 -33.00 -7.14
N TYR A 402 -17.44 -31.90 -6.48
CA TYR A 402 -18.82 -31.62 -6.10
C TYR A 402 -19.75 -31.61 -7.32
N ALA A 403 -19.40 -30.89 -8.39
CA ALA A 403 -20.23 -30.81 -9.59
C ALA A 403 -20.41 -32.19 -10.27
N TYR A 404 -19.34 -32.98 -10.38
CA TYR A 404 -19.40 -34.34 -10.93
C TYR A 404 -20.29 -35.25 -10.07
N ARG A 405 -20.18 -35.20 -8.74
CA ARG A 405 -21.03 -35.97 -7.83
C ARG A 405 -22.51 -35.62 -8.02
N GLN A 406 -22.84 -34.33 -8.10
CA GLN A 406 -24.24 -33.90 -8.34
C GLN A 406 -24.78 -34.34 -9.71
N MET A 407 -23.89 -34.57 -10.69
CA MET A 407 -24.25 -35.12 -12.00
C MET A 407 -24.35 -36.65 -12.02
N GLY A 408 -23.96 -37.34 -10.94
CA GLY A 408 -23.88 -38.81 -10.88
C GLY A 408 -22.65 -39.40 -11.57
N ASN A 409 -21.62 -38.59 -11.82
CA ASN A 409 -20.36 -39.01 -12.40
C ASN A 409 -19.37 -39.34 -11.28
N GLU A 410 -19.57 -40.51 -10.65
CA GLU A 410 -18.88 -40.90 -9.40
C GLU A 410 -17.36 -41.03 -9.58
N GLU A 411 -16.88 -41.66 -10.66
CA GLU A 411 -15.45 -41.87 -10.93
C GLU A 411 -14.68 -40.54 -11.14
N GLU A 412 -15.26 -39.63 -11.92
CA GLU A 412 -14.68 -38.29 -12.11
C GLU A 412 -14.76 -37.45 -10.82
N ALA A 413 -15.81 -37.61 -10.03
CA ALA A 413 -15.94 -36.95 -8.74
C ALA A 413 -14.84 -37.40 -7.78
N GLU A 414 -14.67 -38.71 -7.57
CA GLU A 414 -13.62 -39.28 -6.73
C GLU A 414 -12.23 -38.79 -7.16
N THR A 415 -11.94 -38.86 -8.47
CA THR A 415 -10.65 -38.42 -9.03
C THR A 415 -10.38 -36.95 -8.73
N ALA A 416 -11.37 -36.07 -8.94
CA ALA A 416 -11.20 -34.64 -8.71
C ALA A 416 -11.08 -34.32 -7.21
N LEU A 417 -11.88 -34.95 -6.35
CA LEU A 417 -11.83 -34.73 -4.90
C LEU A 417 -10.53 -35.24 -4.30
N GLN A 418 -10.03 -36.40 -4.74
CA GLN A 418 -8.73 -36.90 -4.32
C GLN A 418 -7.62 -35.93 -4.73
N ARG A 419 -7.67 -35.39 -5.96
CA ARG A 419 -6.71 -34.37 -6.40
C ARG A 419 -6.79 -33.09 -5.55
N ALA A 420 -7.97 -32.70 -5.09
CA ALA A 420 -8.14 -31.57 -4.19
C ALA A 420 -7.46 -31.83 -2.84
N LEU A 421 -7.62 -33.03 -2.27
CA LEU A 421 -7.00 -33.43 -1.00
C LEU A 421 -5.49 -33.65 -1.12
N ASP A 422 -4.99 -34.07 -2.28
CA ASP A 422 -3.55 -34.15 -2.55
C ASP A 422 -2.88 -32.76 -2.53
N LEU A 423 -3.63 -31.71 -2.93
CA LEU A 423 -3.16 -30.32 -2.93
C LEU A 423 -3.33 -29.65 -1.56
N ASP A 424 -4.44 -29.91 -0.88
CA ASP A 424 -4.72 -29.48 0.48
C ASP A 424 -5.54 -30.54 1.20
N ALA A 425 -4.86 -31.33 2.03
CA ALA A 425 -5.47 -32.42 2.80
C ALA A 425 -6.49 -31.92 3.84
N ALA A 426 -6.50 -30.62 4.15
CA ALA A 426 -7.45 -29.99 5.06
C ALA A 426 -8.60 -29.27 4.33
N ASN A 427 -8.76 -29.46 3.01
CA ASN A 427 -9.87 -28.89 2.26
C ASN A 427 -11.20 -29.53 2.70
N MET A 428 -11.94 -28.81 3.53
CA MET A 428 -13.17 -29.30 4.15
C MET A 428 -14.29 -29.63 3.16
N ASP A 429 -14.42 -28.84 2.09
CA ASP A 429 -15.44 -29.05 1.07
C ASP A 429 -15.14 -30.33 0.28
N ALA A 430 -13.89 -30.53 -0.12
CA ALA A 430 -13.45 -31.74 -0.81
C ALA A 430 -13.57 -32.99 0.08
N LEU A 431 -13.10 -32.89 1.34
CA LEU A 431 -13.13 -33.98 2.30
C LEU A 431 -14.57 -34.43 2.58
N SER A 432 -15.46 -33.48 2.91
CA SER A 432 -16.85 -33.79 3.22
C SER A 432 -17.58 -34.35 2.01
N THR A 433 -17.29 -33.84 0.80
CA THR A 433 -17.92 -34.33 -0.44
C THR A 433 -17.45 -35.74 -0.79
N LEU A 434 -16.16 -36.06 -0.59
CA LEU A 434 -15.62 -37.39 -0.87
C LEU A 434 -16.08 -38.42 0.17
N ALA A 435 -16.12 -38.05 1.44
CA ALA A 435 -16.68 -38.89 2.49
C ALA A 435 -18.16 -39.21 2.23
N LEU A 436 -18.96 -38.21 1.80
CA LEU A 436 -20.35 -38.45 1.41
C LEU A 436 -20.47 -39.37 0.19
N LEU A 437 -19.57 -39.26 -0.79
CA LEU A 437 -19.53 -40.16 -1.94
C LEU A 437 -19.28 -41.62 -1.50
N TYR A 438 -18.27 -41.85 -0.66
CA TYR A 438 -18.00 -43.18 -0.12
C TYR A 438 -19.13 -43.72 0.76
N ASP A 439 -19.83 -42.86 1.49
CA ASP A 439 -20.99 -43.26 2.29
C ASP A 439 -22.16 -43.71 1.43
N ASP A 440 -22.43 -43.00 0.34
CA ASP A 440 -23.46 -43.37 -0.64
C ASP A 440 -23.16 -44.73 -1.28
N GLU A 441 -21.88 -45.00 -1.55
CA GLU A 441 -21.37 -46.28 -2.08
C GLU A 441 -21.24 -47.39 -1.01
N LYS A 442 -21.44 -47.03 0.27
CA LYS A 442 -21.27 -47.89 1.46
C LYS A 442 -19.84 -48.36 1.70
N GLU A 443 -18.86 -47.61 1.21
CA GLU A 443 -17.44 -47.79 1.49
C GLU A 443 -17.06 -47.04 2.77
N TYR A 444 -17.73 -47.38 3.87
CA TYR A 444 -17.62 -46.67 5.14
C TYR A 444 -16.20 -46.64 5.70
N GLU A 445 -15.41 -47.69 5.47
CA GLU A 445 -14.01 -47.73 5.90
C GLU A 445 -13.16 -46.63 5.24
N LYS A 446 -13.36 -46.34 3.94
CA LYS A 446 -12.64 -45.26 3.26
C LYS A 446 -13.08 -43.89 3.77
N SER A 447 -14.37 -43.73 4.03
CA SER A 447 -14.92 -42.49 4.60
C SER A 447 -14.36 -42.21 6.01
N ASP A 448 -14.30 -43.25 6.85
CA ASP A 448 -13.70 -43.16 8.19
C ASP A 448 -12.18 -42.86 8.11
N GLU A 449 -11.48 -43.46 7.15
CA GLU A 449 -10.04 -43.21 6.92
C GLU A 449 -9.79 -41.75 6.55
N LEU A 450 -10.57 -41.17 5.63
CA LEU A 450 -10.48 -39.75 5.26
C LEU A 450 -10.58 -38.82 6.46
N TYR A 451 -11.62 -38.99 7.28
CA TYR A 451 -11.81 -38.17 8.47
C TYR A 451 -10.71 -38.38 9.51
N SER A 452 -10.26 -39.63 9.69
CA SER A 452 -9.21 -39.97 10.63
C SER A 452 -7.87 -39.36 10.22
N ASP A 453 -7.48 -39.48 8.96
CA ASP A 453 -6.25 -38.90 8.39
C ASP A 453 -6.27 -37.36 8.52
N ALA A 454 -7.38 -36.72 8.19
CA ALA A 454 -7.53 -35.28 8.35
C ALA A 454 -7.42 -34.84 9.83
N LEU A 455 -7.97 -35.63 10.76
CA LEU A 455 -7.86 -35.37 12.20
C LEU A 455 -6.43 -35.58 12.72
N GLU A 456 -5.68 -36.54 12.18
CA GLU A 456 -4.29 -36.80 12.56
C GLU A 456 -3.36 -35.63 12.25
N LEU A 457 -3.63 -34.85 11.19
CA LEU A 457 -2.88 -33.63 10.87
C LEU A 457 -2.90 -32.61 12.03
N TYR A 458 -4.03 -32.52 12.74
CA TYR A 458 -4.19 -31.65 13.91
C TYR A 458 -3.61 -32.25 15.21
N HIS A 459 -3.37 -33.56 15.26
CA HIS A 459 -2.74 -34.22 16.41
C HIS A 459 -1.21 -34.23 16.32
N HIS A 460 -0.66 -34.31 15.10
CA HIS A 460 0.79 -34.36 14.85
C HIS A 460 1.40 -33.00 14.49
N GLY A 461 0.61 -32.05 13.99
CA GLY A 461 1.06 -30.68 13.73
C GLY A 461 1.07 -29.80 14.98
N GLU A 462 1.90 -28.76 14.99
CA GLU A 462 1.75 -27.63 15.93
C GLU A 462 0.49 -26.77 15.64
N GLN A 463 -0.43 -27.27 14.81
CA GLN A 463 -1.65 -26.56 14.45
C GLN A 463 -2.57 -26.50 15.66
N LEU A 464 -2.94 -25.28 16.04
CA LEU A 464 -3.93 -25.04 17.08
C LEU A 464 -5.27 -25.65 16.65
N LYS A 465 -5.95 -26.34 17.57
CA LYS A 465 -7.35 -26.72 17.40
C LYS A 465 -8.18 -25.44 17.22
N ASP A 466 -8.53 -25.15 15.98
CA ASP A 466 -9.26 -23.97 15.54
C ASP A 466 -10.64 -24.37 14.99
N ASP A 467 -11.37 -23.41 14.41
CA ASP A 467 -12.70 -23.64 13.85
C ASP A 467 -12.75 -24.81 12.87
N THR A 468 -11.68 -25.03 12.09
CA THR A 468 -11.60 -26.09 11.08
C THR A 468 -11.54 -27.47 11.74
N TYR A 469 -10.75 -27.61 12.82
CA TYR A 469 -10.69 -28.87 13.58
C TYR A 469 -12.05 -29.29 14.14
N TYR A 470 -12.81 -28.35 14.72
CA TYR A 470 -14.11 -28.67 15.30
C TYR A 470 -15.20 -28.85 14.23
N LEU A 471 -15.07 -28.20 13.07
CA LEU A 471 -15.92 -28.47 11.91
C LEU A 471 -15.70 -29.91 11.40
N LEU A 472 -14.45 -30.35 11.36
CA LEU A 472 -14.09 -31.72 10.98
C LEU A 472 -14.69 -32.76 11.92
N LEU A 473 -14.56 -32.56 13.24
CA LEU A 473 -15.21 -33.42 14.25
C LEU A 473 -16.73 -33.46 14.07
N ASN A 474 -17.35 -32.31 13.81
CA ASN A 474 -18.79 -32.23 13.59
C ASN A 474 -19.21 -33.00 12.33
N ASN A 475 -18.51 -32.82 11.21
CA ASN A 475 -18.85 -33.48 9.95
C ASN A 475 -18.68 -35.00 10.05
N TYR A 476 -17.62 -35.47 10.72
CA TYR A 476 -17.43 -36.89 10.96
C TYR A 476 -18.49 -37.47 11.91
N ALA A 477 -18.80 -36.77 13.00
CA ALA A 477 -19.88 -37.15 13.91
C ALA A 477 -21.22 -37.25 13.19
N TYR A 478 -21.52 -36.30 12.30
CA TYR A 478 -22.73 -36.32 11.49
C TYR A 478 -22.76 -37.54 10.56
N ALA A 479 -21.66 -37.82 9.84
CA ALA A 479 -21.57 -38.99 8.96
C ALA A 479 -21.80 -40.32 9.71
N LEU A 480 -21.17 -40.50 10.87
CA LEU A 480 -21.39 -41.67 11.74
C LEU A 480 -22.85 -41.77 12.22
N SER A 481 -23.46 -40.62 12.55
CA SER A 481 -24.86 -40.57 12.98
C SER A 481 -25.82 -40.98 11.87
N GLU A 482 -25.59 -40.54 10.63
CA GLU A 482 -26.43 -40.92 9.48
C GLU A 482 -26.38 -42.43 9.20
N ARG A 483 -25.21 -43.06 9.46
CA ARG A 483 -25.04 -44.52 9.37
C ARG A 483 -25.62 -45.28 10.57
N GLN A 484 -26.03 -44.58 11.64
CA GLN A 484 -26.35 -45.15 12.95
C GLN A 484 -25.22 -46.03 13.52
N ASP A 485 -23.98 -45.67 13.23
CA ASP A 485 -22.78 -46.40 13.64
C ASP A 485 -21.95 -45.57 14.63
N LYS A 486 -21.22 -46.26 15.53
CA LYS A 486 -20.32 -45.64 16.53
C LYS A 486 -20.91 -44.40 17.23
N LEU A 487 -22.20 -44.44 17.59
CA LEU A 487 -22.93 -43.28 18.13
C LEU A 487 -22.31 -42.66 19.39
N ASP A 488 -21.60 -43.45 20.19
CA ASP A 488 -20.88 -42.93 21.36
C ASP A 488 -19.65 -42.10 20.95
N GLU A 489 -18.91 -42.52 19.92
CA GLU A 489 -17.78 -41.73 19.37
C GLU A 489 -18.29 -40.46 18.69
N ALA A 490 -19.36 -40.56 17.90
CA ALA A 490 -20.02 -39.41 17.29
C ALA A 490 -20.49 -38.40 18.34
N LEU A 491 -21.00 -38.88 19.48
CA LEU A 491 -21.40 -38.02 20.60
C LEU A 491 -20.22 -37.30 21.23
N ASP A 492 -19.09 -37.97 21.43
CA ASP A 492 -17.89 -37.35 22.02
C ASP A 492 -17.29 -36.28 21.09
N MET A 493 -17.28 -36.55 19.78
CA MET A 493 -16.84 -35.59 18.77
C MET A 493 -17.77 -34.37 18.68
N SER A 494 -19.08 -34.58 18.56
CA SER A 494 -20.06 -33.49 18.51
C SER A 494 -20.11 -32.68 19.80
N ARG A 495 -19.91 -33.31 20.96
CA ARG A 495 -19.76 -32.63 22.25
C ARG A 495 -18.56 -31.68 22.25
N SER A 496 -17.42 -32.16 21.76
CA SER A 496 -16.22 -31.32 21.66
C SER A 496 -16.45 -30.09 20.77
N ALA A 497 -17.20 -30.25 19.66
CA ALA A 497 -17.56 -29.14 18.77
C ALA A 497 -18.47 -28.10 19.44
N ILE A 498 -19.50 -28.53 20.18
CA ILE A 498 -20.39 -27.59 20.90
C ILE A 498 -19.71 -26.93 22.11
N GLU A 499 -18.74 -27.59 22.76
CA GLU A 499 -17.95 -26.98 23.85
C GLU A 499 -17.07 -25.84 23.32
N PHE A 500 -16.53 -26.00 22.11
CA PHE A 500 -15.74 -24.99 21.44
C PHE A 500 -16.60 -23.82 20.92
N ALA A 501 -17.71 -24.12 20.23
CA ALA A 501 -18.60 -23.12 19.64
C ALA A 501 -20.08 -23.39 20.03
N PRO A 502 -20.50 -22.99 21.25
CA PRO A 502 -21.82 -23.34 21.80
C PRO A 502 -23.00 -22.63 21.12
N GLU A 503 -22.74 -21.68 20.24
CA GLU A 503 -23.74 -20.94 19.45
C GLU A 503 -23.65 -21.26 17.95
N ASN A 504 -22.89 -22.30 17.56
CA ASN A 504 -22.88 -22.75 16.18
C ASN A 504 -24.12 -23.63 15.90
N SER A 505 -25.05 -23.13 15.08
CA SER A 505 -26.30 -23.85 14.78
C SER A 505 -26.09 -25.24 14.18
N SER A 506 -25.07 -25.44 13.36
CA SER A 506 -24.78 -26.75 12.75
C SER A 506 -24.24 -27.75 13.76
N TYR A 507 -23.43 -27.31 14.73
CA TYR A 507 -22.90 -28.20 15.78
C TYR A 507 -24.01 -28.62 16.75
N LEU A 508 -24.91 -27.70 17.06
CA LEU A 508 -26.09 -27.96 17.88
C LEU A 508 -27.06 -28.94 17.20
N ASP A 509 -27.22 -28.84 15.88
CA ASP A 509 -28.03 -29.77 15.07
C ASP A 509 -27.48 -31.19 15.15
N THR A 510 -26.20 -31.39 14.79
CA THR A 510 -25.54 -32.71 14.83
C THR A 510 -25.63 -33.35 16.22
N TYR A 511 -25.32 -32.60 17.29
CA TYR A 511 -25.42 -33.11 18.66
C TYR A 511 -26.86 -33.49 19.01
N GLY A 512 -27.81 -32.63 18.68
CA GLY A 512 -29.24 -32.88 18.90
C GLY A 512 -29.73 -34.12 18.15
N TRP A 513 -29.28 -34.30 16.91
CA TRP A 513 -29.62 -35.45 16.07
C TRP A 513 -29.09 -36.76 16.66
N ILE A 514 -27.82 -36.79 17.08
CA ILE A 514 -27.23 -37.95 17.75
C ILE A 514 -28.00 -38.28 19.04
N GLN A 515 -28.40 -37.28 19.82
CA GLN A 515 -29.19 -37.49 21.03
C GLN A 515 -30.59 -38.05 20.73
N TYR A 516 -31.22 -37.58 19.65
CA TYR A 516 -32.49 -38.14 19.18
C TYR A 516 -32.34 -39.63 18.83
N GLN A 517 -31.32 -39.99 18.06
CA GLN A 517 -31.05 -41.38 17.68
C GLN A 517 -30.76 -42.29 18.89
N ARG A 518 -30.16 -41.73 19.96
CA ARG A 518 -29.93 -42.44 21.24
C ARG A 518 -31.17 -42.50 22.15
N GLY A 519 -32.29 -41.92 21.75
CA GLY A 519 -33.55 -41.92 22.50
C GLY A 519 -33.70 -40.81 23.54
N ASN A 520 -32.75 -39.87 23.59
CA ASN A 520 -32.73 -38.76 24.55
C ASN A 520 -33.51 -37.55 24.01
N TYR A 521 -34.81 -37.74 23.74
CA TYR A 521 -35.62 -36.80 22.96
C TYR A 521 -35.77 -35.40 23.57
N GLU A 522 -35.84 -35.29 24.90
CA GLU A 522 -35.93 -33.99 25.59
C GLU A 522 -34.64 -33.17 25.47
N GLU A 523 -33.49 -33.84 25.56
CA GLU A 523 -32.19 -33.21 25.33
C GLU A 523 -32.05 -32.81 23.86
N ALA A 524 -32.36 -33.73 22.94
CA ALA A 524 -32.38 -33.45 21.50
C ALA A 524 -33.22 -32.21 21.16
N ARG A 525 -34.44 -32.11 21.70
CA ARG A 525 -35.32 -30.94 21.51
C ARG A 525 -34.62 -29.65 21.93
N THR A 526 -34.00 -29.65 23.11
CA THR A 526 -33.34 -28.45 23.66
C THR A 526 -32.26 -27.90 22.72
N TYR A 527 -31.42 -28.77 22.16
CA TYR A 527 -30.33 -28.38 21.27
C TYR A 527 -30.82 -27.98 19.87
N ILE A 528 -31.74 -28.74 19.27
CA ILE A 528 -32.25 -28.42 17.93
C ILE A 528 -33.13 -27.15 17.95
N GLU A 529 -33.92 -26.91 19.00
CA GLU A 529 -34.65 -25.64 19.15
C GLU A 529 -33.70 -24.43 19.23
N LYS A 530 -32.59 -24.58 19.96
CA LYS A 530 -31.55 -23.56 20.03
C LYS A 530 -30.94 -23.29 18.66
N ALA A 531 -30.63 -24.34 17.88
CA ALA A 531 -30.13 -24.20 16.51
C ALA A 531 -31.11 -23.44 15.60
N VAL A 532 -32.40 -23.75 15.67
CA VAL A 532 -33.46 -23.05 14.90
C VAL A 532 -33.59 -21.59 15.33
N ALA A 533 -33.53 -21.30 16.63
CA ALA A 533 -33.61 -19.95 17.15
C ALA A 533 -32.45 -19.07 16.65
N LEU A 534 -31.21 -19.58 16.71
CA LEU A 534 -30.01 -18.88 16.25
C LEU A 534 -30.10 -18.52 14.76
N ARG A 535 -30.51 -19.46 13.89
CA ARG A 535 -30.67 -19.15 12.45
C ARG A 535 -31.70 -18.05 12.21
N ARG A 536 -32.80 -18.03 12.96
CA ARG A 536 -33.83 -16.99 12.86
C ARG A 536 -33.33 -15.63 13.34
N GLU A 537 -32.55 -15.59 14.42
CA GLU A 537 -31.91 -14.37 14.93
C GLU A 537 -30.93 -13.78 13.91
N GLU A 538 -30.21 -14.63 13.18
CA GLU A 538 -29.35 -14.26 12.05
C GLU A 538 -30.13 -13.86 10.77
N GLN A 539 -31.47 -13.83 10.83
CA GLN A 539 -32.37 -13.59 9.69
C GLN A 539 -32.16 -14.59 8.54
N ARG A 540 -31.71 -15.80 8.88
CA ARG A 540 -31.54 -16.92 7.94
C ARG A 540 -32.72 -17.88 8.06
N SER A 541 -33.04 -18.58 6.97
CA SER A 541 -33.95 -19.71 7.05
C SER A 541 -33.32 -20.81 7.90
N PRO A 542 -34.08 -21.45 8.82
CA PRO A 542 -33.60 -22.66 9.51
C PRO A 542 -33.16 -23.76 8.54
N GLY A 543 -33.79 -23.85 7.37
CA GLY A 543 -33.53 -24.89 6.36
C GLY A 543 -34.40 -26.13 6.56
N ALA A 544 -34.58 -26.92 5.49
CA ALA A 544 -35.49 -28.06 5.50
C ALA A 544 -35.01 -29.20 6.42
N VAL A 545 -33.71 -29.54 6.39
CA VAL A 545 -33.11 -30.63 7.18
C VAL A 545 -33.25 -30.37 8.69
N LEU A 546 -32.82 -29.20 9.17
CA LEU A 546 -32.92 -28.83 10.59
C LEU A 546 -34.38 -28.83 11.09
N LEU A 547 -35.32 -28.36 10.26
CA LEU A 547 -36.75 -28.39 10.60
C LEU A 547 -37.32 -29.82 10.57
N ASP A 548 -36.83 -30.68 9.68
CA ASP A 548 -37.20 -32.09 9.63
C ASP A 548 -36.71 -32.84 10.89
N HIS A 549 -35.45 -32.63 11.32
CA HIS A 549 -34.93 -33.18 12.57
C HIS A 549 -35.76 -32.72 13.78
N LEU A 550 -36.09 -31.42 13.86
CA LEU A 550 -36.92 -30.91 14.96
C LEU A 550 -38.32 -31.52 14.95
N ALA A 551 -38.91 -31.69 13.77
CA ALA A 551 -40.22 -32.31 13.62
C ALA A 551 -40.21 -33.79 14.04
N ASP A 552 -39.18 -34.55 13.66
CA ASP A 552 -38.98 -35.94 14.09
C ASP A 552 -38.84 -36.05 15.61
N ILE A 553 -38.12 -35.13 16.25
CA ILE A 553 -38.03 -35.06 17.72
C ILE A 553 -39.39 -34.80 18.36
N TYR A 554 -40.15 -33.83 17.84
CA TYR A 554 -41.48 -33.54 18.37
C TYR A 554 -42.46 -34.70 18.19
N LEU A 555 -42.36 -35.42 17.07
CA LEU A 555 -43.12 -36.65 16.85
C LEU A 555 -42.77 -37.71 17.90
N ALA A 556 -41.47 -37.95 18.18
CA ALA A 556 -41.03 -38.91 19.19
C ALA A 556 -41.45 -38.53 20.62
N LEU A 557 -41.61 -37.23 20.89
CA LEU A 557 -42.18 -36.70 22.14
C LEU A 557 -43.71 -36.76 22.20
N GLY A 558 -44.37 -37.26 21.14
CA GLY A 558 -45.83 -37.39 21.05
C GLY A 558 -46.57 -36.10 20.69
N ASN A 559 -45.87 -35.07 20.22
CA ASN A 559 -46.46 -33.80 19.80
C ASN A 559 -46.61 -33.74 18.26
N ASN A 560 -47.57 -34.50 17.76
CA ASN A 560 -47.81 -34.66 16.32
C ASN A 560 -48.19 -33.33 15.64
N ASP A 561 -48.97 -32.48 16.30
CA ASP A 561 -49.39 -31.19 15.74
C ASP A 561 -48.19 -30.30 15.45
N ARG A 562 -47.24 -30.23 16.39
CA ARG A 562 -46.03 -29.44 16.21
C ARG A 562 -45.11 -30.01 15.13
N ALA A 563 -44.98 -31.33 15.07
CA ALA A 563 -44.21 -32.00 14.01
C ALA A 563 -44.77 -31.67 12.60
N LEU A 564 -46.09 -31.74 12.43
CA LEU A 564 -46.76 -31.38 11.17
C LEU A 564 -46.56 -29.90 10.77
N GLU A 565 -46.59 -28.98 11.74
CA GLU A 565 -46.30 -27.57 11.47
C GLU A 565 -44.88 -27.37 10.94
N LEU A 566 -43.90 -28.02 11.57
CA LEU A 566 -42.49 -27.90 11.24
C LEU A 566 -42.16 -28.53 9.88
N TRP A 567 -42.70 -29.71 9.56
CA TRP A 567 -42.55 -30.29 8.22
C TRP A 567 -43.17 -29.43 7.12
N ARG A 568 -44.32 -28.80 7.39
CA ARG A 568 -44.93 -27.84 6.45
C ARG A 568 -44.08 -26.58 6.28
N GLU A 569 -43.40 -26.13 7.35
CA GLU A 569 -42.41 -25.06 7.26
C GLU A 569 -41.18 -25.49 6.46
N ALA A 570 -40.69 -26.71 6.67
CA ALA A 570 -39.56 -27.28 5.95
C ALA A 570 -39.80 -27.31 4.43
N LEU A 571 -41.00 -27.72 4.00
CA LEU A 571 -41.40 -27.73 2.58
C LEU A 571 -41.47 -26.33 1.94
N LYS A 572 -41.50 -25.23 2.71
CA LYS A 572 -41.35 -23.89 2.11
C LYS A 572 -39.93 -23.65 1.62
N SER A 573 -38.94 -24.28 2.26
CA SER A 573 -37.53 -24.18 1.88
C SER A 573 -37.13 -25.25 0.87
N ASP A 574 -37.75 -26.44 0.92
CA ASP A 574 -37.54 -27.52 -0.05
C ASP A 574 -38.88 -28.13 -0.49
N PRO A 575 -39.56 -27.50 -1.48
CA PRO A 575 -40.88 -27.95 -1.92
C PRO A 575 -40.89 -29.32 -2.57
N GLU A 576 -39.75 -29.85 -3.00
CA GLU A 576 -39.65 -31.12 -3.72
C GLU A 576 -39.27 -32.31 -2.83
N ASN A 577 -39.02 -32.07 -1.54
CA ASN A 577 -38.65 -33.12 -0.59
C ASN A 577 -39.74 -34.21 -0.46
N SER A 578 -39.53 -35.37 -1.08
CA SER A 578 -40.48 -36.49 -1.08
C SER A 578 -40.62 -37.11 0.31
N ASN A 579 -39.54 -37.22 1.08
CA ASN A 579 -39.54 -37.80 2.42
C ASN A 579 -40.45 -36.99 3.36
N ILE A 580 -40.28 -35.67 3.40
CA ILE A 580 -41.11 -34.79 4.24
C ILE A 580 -42.57 -34.84 3.79
N LYS A 581 -42.87 -34.87 2.48
CA LYS A 581 -44.24 -35.04 1.96
C LYS A 581 -44.86 -36.34 2.48
N GLU A 582 -44.14 -37.47 2.43
CA GLU A 582 -44.62 -38.76 2.93
C GLU A 582 -44.86 -38.75 4.45
N LYS A 583 -43.98 -38.11 5.24
CA LYS A 583 -44.17 -37.93 6.69
C LYS A 583 -45.45 -37.16 6.98
N ILE A 584 -45.69 -36.02 6.31
CA ILE A 584 -46.92 -35.23 6.48
C ILE A 584 -48.16 -36.06 6.15
N GLU A 585 -48.17 -36.78 5.02
CA GLU A 585 -49.31 -37.60 4.62
C GLU A 585 -49.61 -38.72 5.62
N ARG A 586 -48.57 -39.33 6.18
CA ARG A 586 -48.68 -40.41 7.18
C ARG A 586 -49.29 -39.92 8.48
N TYR A 587 -48.87 -38.74 8.96
CA TYR A 587 -49.24 -38.23 10.28
C TYR A 587 -50.35 -37.18 10.28
N SER A 588 -50.87 -36.78 9.10
CA SER A 588 -52.05 -35.91 8.97
C SER A 588 -53.39 -36.68 8.99
N ARG A 589 -53.35 -38.01 9.09
CA ARG A 589 -54.53 -38.90 9.13
C ARG A 589 -54.78 -39.37 10.55
#